data_AF-A0A3C0WJQ8-F1
#
_entry.id   AF-A0A3C0WJQ8-F1
#
_cell.length_a   1.000
_cell.length_b   1.000
_cell.length_c   1.000
_cell.angle_alpha   90.00
_cell.angle_beta   90.00
_cell.angle_gamma   90.00
#
_symmetry.space_group_name_H-M   'P 1'
#
loop_
_entity.id
_entity.type
_entity.pdbx_description
1 polymer ?
#
loop_
_entity_poly.entity_id
_entity_poly.type
_entity_poly.pdbx_seq_one_letter_code
_entity_poly.pdbx_strand_id
1 'polypeptide(L)'
;MFVVAHYPAIPDFGYSLQPQLGGDEVLSLLHQYRVTGYLFGHRHFNGFRMHDRTAHVLSDNMLSIHLFHVFPDEITIARKYIGYPLYERLTIPSTRN
;
A
#
# COMPACT_ATOMS: atom_id res chain seq x y z
N MET A 1 -5.38 -3.82 9.68
CA MET A 1 -5.15 -5.05 8.89
C MET A 1 -4.43 -4.67 7.61
N PHE A 2 -3.54 -5.52 7.09
CA PHE A 2 -2.93 -5.33 5.77
C PHE A 2 -3.39 -6.40 4.80
N VAL A 3 -3.52 -6.02 3.54
CA VAL A 3 -3.75 -6.93 2.41
C VAL A 3 -2.57 -6.79 1.46
N VAL A 4 -2.06 -7.93 0.97
CA VAL A 4 -0.97 -7.97 0.00
C VAL A 4 -1.49 -8.54 -1.31
N ALA A 5 -1.17 -7.88 -2.41
CA ALA A 5 -1.57 -8.30 -3.75
C ALA A 5 -0.48 -7.99 -4.78
N HIS A 6 -0.61 -8.53 -6.01
CA HIS A 6 0.31 -8.15 -7.09
C HIS A 6 -0.13 -6.84 -7.76
N TYR A 7 -1.39 -6.73 -8.17
CA TYR A 7 -1.91 -5.61 -8.95
C TYR A 7 -2.41 -4.44 -8.09
N PRO A 8 -2.39 -3.20 -8.60
CA PRO A 8 -3.03 -2.07 -7.95
C PRO A 8 -4.56 -2.22 -7.93
N ALA A 9 -5.20 -1.78 -6.85
CA ALA A 9 -6.66 -1.72 -6.77
C ALA A 9 -7.24 -0.39 -7.29
N ILE A 10 -6.45 0.69 -7.30
CA ILE A 10 -6.89 2.03 -7.73
C ILE A 10 -6.21 2.46 -9.04
N PRO A 11 -6.89 3.22 -9.91
CA PRO A 11 -6.38 3.58 -11.24
C PRO A 11 -5.17 4.52 -11.21
N ASP A 12 -4.92 5.21 -10.09
CA ASP A 12 -3.82 6.16 -9.93
C ASP A 12 -2.42 5.58 -10.15
N PHE A 13 -2.27 4.27 -10.00
CA PHE A 13 -1.00 3.57 -10.24
C PHE A 13 -0.89 3.01 -11.66
N GLY A 14 -1.96 3.09 -12.45
CA GLY A 14 -2.10 2.50 -13.78
C GLY A 14 -2.18 0.98 -13.76
N TYR A 15 -2.81 0.40 -14.79
CA TYR A 15 -2.96 -1.07 -14.93
C TYR A 15 -3.56 -1.72 -13.66
N SER A 16 -4.54 -1.05 -13.05
CA SER A 16 -5.27 -1.56 -11.90
C SER A 16 -6.19 -2.73 -12.29
N LEU A 17 -6.58 -3.51 -11.28
CA LEU A 17 -7.55 -4.58 -11.46
C LEU A 17 -8.84 -4.02 -12.08
N GLN A 18 -9.30 -4.62 -13.17
CA GLN A 18 -10.49 -4.17 -13.88
C GLN A 18 -11.75 -4.53 -13.08
N PRO A 19 -12.84 -3.74 -13.18
CA PRO A 19 -14.09 -4.03 -12.47
C PRO A 19 -14.62 -5.45 -12.70
N GLN A 20 -14.64 -5.92 -13.96
CA GLN A 20 -15.07 -7.27 -14.33
C GLN A 20 -14.19 -8.41 -13.79
N LEU A 21 -12.99 -8.09 -13.30
CA LEU A 21 -12.08 -9.02 -12.63
C LEU A 21 -12.12 -8.90 -11.10
N GLY A 22 -13.12 -8.21 -10.56
CA GLY A 22 -13.31 -7.99 -9.12
C GLY A 22 -12.67 -6.72 -8.58
N GLY A 23 -12.27 -5.76 -9.42
CA GLY A 23 -11.68 -4.48 -8.99
C GLY A 23 -12.57 -3.73 -7.99
N ASP A 24 -13.84 -3.54 -8.34
CA ASP A 24 -14.80 -2.83 -7.49
C ASP A 24 -15.12 -3.60 -6.20
N GLU A 25 -15.15 -4.93 -6.27
CA GLU A 25 -15.37 -5.79 -5.11
C GLU A 25 -14.20 -5.66 -4.12
N VAL A 26 -12.95 -5.70 -4.62
CA VAL A 26 -11.77 -5.47 -3.78
C VAL A 26 -11.87 -4.11 -3.10
N LEU A 27 -12.14 -3.02 -3.83
CA LEU A 27 -12.27 -1.68 -3.24
C LEU A 27 -13.38 -1.62 -2.18
N SER A 28 -14.54 -2.22 -2.46
CA SER A 28 -15.66 -2.32 -1.53
C SER A 28 -15.25 -3.04 -0.23
N LEU A 29 -14.54 -4.18 -0.34
CA LEU A 29 -14.07 -4.95 0.81
C LEU A 29 -13.01 -4.21 1.62
N LEU A 30 -12.07 -3.52 0.96
CA LEU A 30 -11.05 -2.70 1.64
C LEU A 30 -11.72 -1.63 2.52
N HIS A 31 -12.75 -0.97 1.99
CA HIS A 31 -13.53 0.01 2.71
C HIS A 31 -14.37 -0.64 3.84
N GLN A 32 -15.15 -1.69 3.52
CA GLN A 32 -16.03 -2.38 4.47
C GLN A 32 -15.27 -2.87 5.71
N TYR A 33 -14.08 -3.44 5.52
CA TYR A 33 -13.26 -3.99 6.60
C TYR A 33 -12.24 -3.00 7.16
N ARG A 34 -12.30 -1.72 6.77
CA ARG A 34 -11.41 -0.65 7.24
C ARG A 34 -9.94 -1.06 7.17
N VAL A 35 -9.55 -1.64 6.02
CA VAL A 35 -8.19 -2.11 5.79
C VAL A 35 -7.23 -0.94 5.95
N THR A 36 -6.18 -1.16 6.74
CA THR A 36 -5.23 -0.08 7.05
C THR A 36 -4.32 0.18 5.86
N GLY A 37 -3.87 -0.89 5.18
CA GLY A 37 -3.06 -0.75 3.98
C GLY A 37 -3.23 -1.90 3.00
N TYR A 38 -3.20 -1.54 1.72
CA TYR A 38 -3.17 -2.41 0.56
C TYR A 38 -1.80 -2.29 -0.10
N LEU A 39 -0.99 -3.34 0.02
CA LEU A 39 0.41 -3.40 -0.41
C LEU A 39 0.50 -4.15 -1.73
N PHE A 40 1.12 -3.56 -2.74
CA PHE A 40 1.19 -4.16 -4.07
C PHE A 40 2.46 -3.80 -4.84
N GLY A 41 2.66 -4.50 -5.96
CA GLY A 41 3.76 -4.31 -6.90
C GLY A 41 3.22 -4.03 -8.30
N HIS A 42 3.56 -4.89 -9.26
CA HIS A 42 3.20 -4.82 -10.68
C HIS A 42 3.83 -3.67 -11.48
N ARG A 43 3.97 -2.50 -10.86
CA ARG A 43 4.61 -1.32 -11.43
C ARG A 43 6.02 -1.18 -10.87
N HIS A 44 6.99 -0.87 -11.72
CA HIS A 44 8.41 -0.79 -11.33
C HIS A 44 8.79 0.63 -10.90
N PHE A 45 8.00 1.18 -9.96
CA PHE A 45 8.27 2.45 -9.29
C PHE A 45 7.64 2.42 -7.90
N ASN A 46 8.00 3.36 -7.02
CA ASN A 46 7.42 3.45 -5.68
C ASN A 46 6.29 4.47 -5.65
N GLY A 47 5.27 4.21 -4.85
CA GLY A 47 4.19 5.17 -4.71
C GLY A 47 3.32 4.96 -3.48
N PHE A 48 2.62 6.02 -3.11
CA PHE A 48 1.71 6.01 -1.98
C PHE A 48 0.49 6.87 -2.29
N ARG A 49 -0.69 6.37 -1.90
CA ARG A 49 -1.93 7.13 -1.95
C ARG A 49 -2.89 6.67 -0.87
N MET A 50 -3.56 7.62 -0.22
CA MET A 50 -4.74 7.30 0.59
C MET A 50 -5.99 7.27 -0.30
N HIS A 51 -6.79 6.22 -0.18
CA HIS A 51 -8.08 6.09 -0.84
C HIS A 51 -9.06 5.42 0.14
N ASP A 52 -10.21 6.06 0.41
CA ASP A 52 -11.23 5.58 1.36
C ASP A 52 -10.65 5.04 2.68
N ARG A 53 -9.72 5.80 3.27
CA ARG A 53 -9.01 5.50 4.53
C ARG A 53 -8.07 4.29 4.49
N THR A 54 -7.88 3.67 3.32
CA THR A 54 -6.88 2.64 3.08
C THR A 54 -5.61 3.26 2.51
N ALA A 55 -4.46 2.90 3.06
CA ALA A 55 -3.15 3.24 2.50
C ALA A 55 -2.79 2.31 1.34
N HIS A 56 -2.79 2.81 0.11
CA HIS A 56 -2.31 2.08 -1.07
C HIS A 56 -0.81 2.33 -1.24
N VAL A 57 -0.02 1.27 -1.07
CA VAL A 57 1.45 1.34 -1.08
C VAL A 57 1.98 0.48 -2.22
N LEU A 58 2.56 1.13 -3.21
CA LEU A 58 3.26 0.49 -4.32
C LEU A 58 4.74 0.35 -3.97
N SER A 59 5.24 -0.88 -4.01
CA SER A 59 6.65 -1.23 -3.81
C SER A 59 7.30 -1.64 -5.11
N ASP A 60 8.38 -0.95 -5.48
CA ASP A 60 9.32 -1.42 -6.48
C ASP A 60 10.15 -2.60 -5.96
N ASN A 61 10.44 -3.57 -6.82
CA ASN A 61 11.26 -4.74 -6.52
C ASN A 61 12.69 -4.67 -7.09
N MET A 62 13.06 -3.60 -7.79
CA MET A 62 14.35 -3.58 -8.48
C MET A 62 15.54 -3.38 -7.53
N LEU A 63 15.47 -2.51 -6.52
CA LEU A 63 16.58 -2.31 -5.53
C LEU A 63 16.11 -1.72 -4.18
N SER A 64 14.80 -1.76 -3.90
CA SER A 64 14.22 -1.10 -2.72
C SER A 64 13.74 -2.10 -1.67
N ILE A 65 13.88 -1.74 -0.39
CA ILE A 65 13.34 -2.45 0.77
C ILE A 65 12.28 -1.56 1.40
N HIS A 66 11.09 -2.13 1.60
CA HIS A 66 10.04 -1.52 2.41
C HIS A 66 10.05 -2.08 3.83
N LEU A 67 10.06 -1.21 4.81
CA LEU A 67 10.04 -1.51 6.24
C LEU A 67 8.69 -1.03 6.80
N PHE A 68 7.97 -1.92 7.46
CA PHE A 68 6.69 -1.60 8.09
C PHE A 68 6.85 -1.73 9.60
N HIS A 69 6.77 -0.61 10.31
CA HIS A 69 6.73 -0.58 11.77
C HIS A 69 5.30 -0.32 12.21
N VAL A 70 4.71 -1.26 12.94
CA VAL A 70 3.31 -1.21 13.36
C VAL A 70 3.25 -0.94 14.86
N PHE A 71 2.70 0.21 15.22
CA PHE A 71 2.43 0.63 16.60
C PHE A 71 0.91 0.53 16.89
N PRO A 72 0.47 0.69 18.15
CA PRO A 72 -0.96 0.64 18.48
C PRO A 72 -1.80 1.69 17.74
N ASP A 73 -1.27 2.91 17.63
CA ASP A 73 -1.93 4.13 17.15
C ASP A 73 -1.47 4.57 15.75
N GLU A 74 -0.28 4.14 15.33
CA GLU A 74 0.28 4.50 14.03
C GLU A 74 1.01 3.35 13.34
N ILE A 75 1.21 3.52 12.04
CA ILE A 75 2.04 2.64 11.22
C ILE A 75 3.02 3.51 10.46
N THR A 76 4.30 3.23 10.62
CA THR A 76 5.37 3.84 9.84
C THR A 76 5.76 2.91 8.69
N ILE A 77 5.69 3.41 7.46
CA ILE A 77 6.17 2.77 6.25
C ILE A 77 7.45 3.49 5.82
N ALA A 78 8.56 2.78 5.85
CA ALA A 78 9.88 3.28 5.54
C ALA A 78 10.39 2.63 4.26
N ARG A 79 11.18 3.37 3.48
CA ARG A 79 11.82 2.85 2.26
C ARG A 79 13.32 3.11 2.30
N LYS A 80 14.09 2.11 1.93
CA LYS A 80 15.54 2.24 1.73
C LYS A 80 15.99 1.53 0.47
N TYR A 81 17.03 2.04 -0.20
CA TYR A 81 17.73 1.27 -1.21
C TYR A 81 18.71 0.30 -0.54
N ILE A 82 18.95 -0.85 -1.15
CA ILE A 82 19.95 -1.80 -0.65
C ILE A 82 21.32 -1.10 -0.65
N GLY A 83 21.98 -1.06 0.52
CA GLY A 83 23.28 -0.40 0.69
C GLY A 83 23.21 1.10 1.01
N TYR A 84 22.03 1.71 1.11
CA TYR A 84 21.83 3.13 1.42
C TYR A 84 21.08 3.33 2.75
N PRO A 85 21.20 4.52 3.38
CA PRO A 85 20.36 4.89 4.53
C PRO A 85 18.87 4.99 4.13
N LEU A 86 18.02 5.19 5.14
CA LEU A 86 16.58 5.40 4.93
C LEU A 86 16.34 6.65 4.08
N TYR A 87 15.61 6.52 2.97
CA TYR A 87 15.38 7.64 2.04
C TYR A 87 13.97 8.21 2.12
N GLU A 88 12.97 7.41 2.52
CA GLU A 88 11.59 7.88 2.61
C GLU A 88 10.87 7.26 3.81
N ARG A 89 10.03 8.07 4.45
CA ARG A 89 9.21 7.66 5.59
C ARG A 89 7.82 8.28 5.44
N LEU A 90 6.82 7.44 5.63
CA LEU A 90 5.42 7.80 5.73
C LEU A 90 4.86 7.26 7.04
N THR A 91 4.10 8.08 7.75
CA THR A 91 3.33 7.63 8.93
C THR A 91 1.85 7.74 8.61
N ILE A 92 1.10 6.66 8.85
CA ILE A 92 -0.36 6.62 8.73
C ILE A 92 -0.99 6.26 10.08
N PRO A 93 -2.18 6.79 10.39
CA PRO A 93 -2.90 6.38 11.59
C PRO A 93 -3.33 4.92 11.50
N SER A 94 -3.28 4.21 12.62
CA SER A 94 -3.84 2.88 12.77
C SER A 94 -5.36 2.94 12.69
N THR A 95 -5.98 2.08 11.88
CA THR A 95 -7.45 1.99 11.81
C THR A 95 -8.07 1.15 12.93
N ARG A 96 -7.27 0.73 13.93
CA ARG A 96 -7.69 -0.14 15.04
C ARG A 96 -8.37 0.60 16.21
N ASN A 97 -8.26 1.93 16.27
CA ASN A 97 -8.84 2.76 17.34
C ASN A 97 -9.90 3.71 16.77
#